data_AF-A0A285IWR1-F1
#
_entry.id   AF-A0A285IWR1-F1
#
_cell.length_a   1.000
_cell.length_b   1.000
_cell.length_c   1.000
_cell.angle_alpha   90.00
_cell.angle_beta   90.00
_cell.angle_gamma   90.00
#
_symmetry.space_group_name_H-M   'P 1'
#
loop_
_entity.id
_entity.type
_entity.pdbx_description
1 polymer ?
#
loop_
_entity_poly.entity_id
_entity_poly.type
_entity_poly.pdbx_seq_one_letter_code
_entity_poly.pdbx_strand_id
1 'polypeptide(L)'
;MHWCRSFIYIVSLLSLLGCTTATLVQPYDERLLTGSEQFYRNAATIIEHSRSQSPVERPTVEDSNHPGHIANMDNLYAELLIDTNILLLRALANSELVDETGQRLQSKITGYIDNALPSNCDNSADDVRAEFSSLTVKNFVDLKCLVVTWQAQHEAAPGKVLTQADWSRRHLSLIRFIVAVQQAEVAKLRQTSH
;
A
#
# COMPACT_ATOMS: atom_id res chain seq x y z
N MET A 1 -26.96 -3.61 58.75
CA MET A 1 -26.17 -4.34 57.74
C MET A 1 -26.90 -4.29 56.39
N HIS A 2 -26.84 -3.18 55.64
CA HIS A 2 -27.43 -3.16 54.26
C HIS A 2 -26.65 -2.32 53.24
N TRP A 3 -25.50 -1.73 53.61
CA TRP A 3 -24.80 -0.78 52.75
C TRP A 3 -23.59 -1.35 52.00
N CYS A 4 -23.33 -2.66 52.10
CA CYS A 4 -22.15 -3.29 51.49
C CYS A 4 -22.46 -4.15 50.25
N ARG A 5 -23.74 -4.37 49.93
CA ARG A 5 -24.15 -5.20 48.77
C ARG A 5 -24.48 -4.43 47.51
N SER A 6 -24.83 -3.14 47.61
CA SER A 6 -25.23 -2.34 46.45
C SER A 6 -24.06 -1.71 45.68
N PHE A 7 -22.85 -1.68 46.26
CA PHE A 7 -21.68 -1.09 45.59
C PHE A 7 -21.02 -2.05 44.58
N ILE A 8 -21.26 -3.36 44.71
CA ILE A 8 -20.64 -4.39 43.86
C ILE A 8 -21.37 -4.51 42.51
N TYR A 9 -22.63 -4.09 42.42
CA TYR A 9 -23.39 -4.18 41.16
C TYR A 9 -23.14 -3.02 40.17
N ILE A 10 -22.62 -1.87 40.64
CA ILE A 10 -22.37 -0.72 39.76
C ILE A 10 -21.02 -0.85 39.04
N VAL A 11 -20.04 -1.54 39.64
CA VAL A 11 -18.71 -1.73 39.03
C VAL A 11 -18.72 -2.78 37.91
N SER A 12 -19.64 -3.76 37.96
CA SER A 12 -19.76 -4.80 36.92
C SER A 12 -20.50 -4.34 35.65
N LEU A 13 -21.11 -3.15 35.63
CA LEU A 13 -21.77 -2.61 34.43
C LEU A 13 -20.83 -1.78 33.54
N LEU A 14 -19.67 -1.35 34.06
CA LEU A 14 -18.69 -0.53 33.33
C LEU A 14 -17.68 -1.36 32.51
N SER A 15 -17.61 -2.67 32.73
CA SER A 15 -16.75 -3.59 31.96
C SER A 15 -17.38 -4.07 30.64
N LEU A 16 -18.59 -3.61 30.28
CA LEU A 16 -19.22 -3.86 28.98
C LEU A 16 -19.01 -2.73 27.96
N LEU A 17 -18.41 -1.61 28.37
CA LEU A 17 -17.88 -0.62 27.42
C LEU A 17 -16.48 -1.07 26.98
N GLY A 18 -16.43 -2.25 26.38
CA GLY A 18 -15.29 -2.60 25.54
C GLY A 18 -15.25 -1.55 24.45
N CYS A 19 -14.29 -0.63 24.52
CA CYS A 19 -13.86 0.18 23.40
C CYS A 19 -13.47 -0.78 22.28
N THR A 20 -14.44 -1.17 21.45
CA THR A 20 -14.16 -1.54 20.09
C THR A 20 -13.48 -0.30 19.52
N THR A 21 -12.16 -0.34 19.41
CA THR A 21 -11.42 0.51 18.51
C THR A 21 -11.97 0.18 17.13
N ALA A 22 -13.07 0.85 16.76
CA ALA A 22 -13.64 0.78 15.45
C ALA A 22 -12.53 1.27 14.54
N THR A 23 -11.83 0.33 13.90
CA THR A 23 -11.05 0.64 12.72
C THR A 23 -11.97 1.43 11.83
N LEU A 24 -11.64 2.71 11.60
CA LEU A 24 -12.46 3.61 10.80
C LEU A 24 -12.43 3.06 9.38
N VAL A 25 -13.46 2.28 9.05
CA VAL A 25 -13.63 1.74 7.72
C VAL A 25 -14.15 2.89 6.87
N GLN A 26 -13.30 3.40 5.98
CA GLN A 26 -13.72 4.41 5.00
C GLN A 26 -14.95 3.92 4.23
N PRO A 27 -15.87 4.81 3.83
CA PRO A 27 -16.97 4.44 2.95
C PRO A 27 -16.44 3.86 1.64
N TYR A 28 -17.28 3.07 0.96
CA TYR A 28 -16.98 2.52 -0.36
C TYR A 28 -16.69 3.64 -1.38
N ASP A 29 -15.62 3.50 -2.16
CA ASP A 29 -15.34 4.36 -3.33
C ASP A 29 -15.07 3.52 -4.57
N GLU A 30 -16.00 3.54 -5.52
CA GLU A 30 -15.88 2.86 -6.82
C GLU A 30 -14.64 3.29 -7.61
N ARG A 31 -14.17 4.53 -7.42
CA ARG A 31 -12.95 5.00 -8.10
C ARG A 31 -11.68 4.37 -7.52
N LEU A 32 -11.68 3.95 -6.26
CA LEU A 32 -10.55 3.19 -5.69
C LEU A 32 -10.53 1.77 -6.25
N LEU A 33 -11.70 1.15 -6.44
CA LEU A 33 -11.80 -0.16 -7.06
C LEU A 33 -11.30 -0.13 -8.51
N THR A 34 -11.89 0.73 -9.34
CA THR A 34 -11.52 0.88 -10.76
C THR A 34 -10.08 1.37 -10.92
N GLY A 35 -9.61 2.27 -10.06
CA GLY A 35 -8.21 2.71 -10.04
C GLY A 35 -7.24 1.58 -9.70
N SER A 36 -7.59 0.70 -8.76
CA SER A 36 -6.76 -0.46 -8.40
C SER A 36 -6.69 -1.47 -9.55
N GLU A 37 -7.79 -1.66 -10.28
CA GLU A 37 -7.81 -2.49 -11.50
C GLU A 37 -6.95 -1.90 -12.61
N GLN A 38 -6.99 -0.57 -12.80
CA GLN A 38 -6.15 0.11 -13.78
C GLN A 38 -4.67 -0.01 -13.42
N PHE A 39 -4.31 0.22 -12.15
CA PHE A 39 -2.95 0.01 -11.67
C PHE A 39 -2.48 -1.43 -11.90
N TYR A 40 -3.32 -2.43 -11.60
CA TYR A 40 -3.01 -3.82 -11.88
C TYR A 40 -2.70 -4.04 -13.37
N ARG A 41 -3.53 -3.51 -14.28
CA ARG A 41 -3.31 -3.67 -15.73
C ARG A 41 -2.00 -3.02 -16.18
N ASN A 42 -1.71 -1.81 -15.70
CA ASN A 42 -0.47 -1.10 -16.01
C ASN A 42 0.75 -1.89 -15.50
N ALA A 43 0.74 -2.24 -14.21
CA ALA A 43 1.82 -2.97 -13.56
C ALA A 43 2.04 -4.37 -14.16
N ALA A 44 0.97 -5.11 -14.46
CA ALA A 44 1.09 -6.42 -15.09
C ALA A 44 1.67 -6.32 -16.51
N THR A 45 1.29 -5.30 -17.28
CA THR A 45 1.86 -5.03 -18.61
C THR A 45 3.36 -4.74 -18.52
N ILE A 46 3.76 -3.87 -17.59
CA ILE A 46 5.17 -3.55 -17.32
C ILE A 46 5.94 -4.80 -16.93
N ILE A 47 5.43 -5.57 -15.96
CA ILE A 47 6.09 -6.80 -15.48
C ILE A 47 6.27 -7.80 -16.62
N GLU A 48 5.25 -8.02 -17.44
CA GLU A 48 5.33 -8.98 -18.55
C GLU A 48 6.29 -8.51 -19.65
N HIS A 49 6.25 -7.23 -19.99
CA HIS A 49 7.19 -6.64 -20.92
C HIS A 49 8.64 -6.79 -20.41
N SER A 50 8.92 -6.37 -19.18
CA SER A 50 10.25 -6.48 -18.57
C SER A 50 10.69 -7.95 -18.44
N ARG A 51 9.78 -8.87 -18.11
CA ARG A 51 10.06 -10.31 -18.07
C ARG A 51 10.50 -10.83 -19.43
N SER A 52 9.83 -10.42 -20.52
CA SER A 52 10.19 -10.85 -21.89
C SER A 52 11.59 -10.37 -22.31
N GLN A 53 12.05 -9.25 -21.77
CA GLN A 53 13.36 -8.64 -22.02
C GLN A 53 14.44 -9.10 -21.03
N SER A 54 14.10 -10.01 -20.12
CA SER A 54 14.97 -10.44 -19.03
C SER A 54 15.56 -11.82 -19.28
N PRO A 55 16.80 -12.06 -18.83
CA PRO A 55 17.46 -13.34 -18.99
C PRO A 55 16.84 -14.39 -18.05
N VAL A 56 16.98 -15.66 -18.43
CA VAL A 56 16.62 -16.79 -17.56
C VAL A 56 17.62 -16.91 -16.41
N GLU A 57 18.90 -16.76 -16.73
CA GLU A 57 20.00 -16.81 -15.76
C GLU A 57 20.46 -15.41 -15.39
N ARG A 58 20.95 -15.26 -14.16
CA ARG A 58 21.32 -13.95 -13.63
C ARG A 58 22.67 -13.51 -14.20
N PRO A 59 22.75 -12.31 -14.81
CA PRO A 59 24.03 -11.79 -15.27
C PRO A 59 24.90 -11.40 -14.07
N THR A 60 26.20 -11.66 -14.20
CA THR A 60 27.20 -11.33 -13.18
C THR A 60 27.99 -10.07 -13.53
N VAL A 61 27.96 -9.65 -14.80
CA VAL A 61 28.60 -8.45 -15.32
C VAL A 61 27.51 -7.43 -15.62
N GLU A 62 27.75 -6.19 -15.20
CA GLU A 62 26.85 -5.07 -15.49
C GLU A 62 26.99 -4.65 -16.96
N ASP A 63 25.85 -4.59 -17.65
CA ASP A 63 25.71 -4.03 -19.00
C ASP A 63 24.52 -3.07 -19.00
N SER A 64 24.81 -1.76 -18.97
CA SER A 64 23.80 -0.72 -18.95
C SER A 64 22.96 -0.67 -20.23
N ASN A 65 23.43 -1.27 -21.34
CA ASN A 65 22.67 -1.34 -22.58
C ASN A 65 21.72 -2.55 -22.62
N HIS A 66 21.82 -3.45 -21.65
CA HIS A 66 20.92 -4.59 -21.56
C HIS A 66 19.48 -4.08 -21.36
N PRO A 67 18.49 -4.48 -22.18
CA PRO A 67 17.13 -3.97 -22.08
C PRO A 67 16.51 -4.12 -20.68
N GLY A 68 16.83 -5.22 -19.99
CA GLY A 68 16.44 -5.50 -18.60
C GLY A 68 17.16 -4.71 -17.50
N HIS A 69 18.13 -3.85 -17.82
CA HIS A 69 18.92 -3.10 -16.83
C HIS A 69 18.09 -2.01 -16.17
N ILE A 70 18.30 -1.76 -14.86
CA ILE A 70 17.54 -0.75 -14.10
C ILE A 70 17.49 0.62 -14.77
N ALA A 71 18.60 1.10 -15.34
CA ALA A 71 18.65 2.40 -16.04
C ALA A 71 17.68 2.50 -17.23
N ASN A 72 17.29 1.38 -17.82
CA ASN A 72 16.31 1.33 -18.92
C ASN A 72 14.87 1.19 -18.42
N MET A 73 14.68 1.15 -17.09
CA MET A 73 13.41 0.85 -16.41
C MET A 73 12.97 1.98 -15.48
N ASP A 74 13.78 3.04 -15.31
CA ASP A 74 13.50 4.17 -14.42
C ASP A 74 12.12 4.80 -14.69
N ASN A 75 11.80 5.03 -15.95
CA ASN A 75 10.49 5.59 -16.35
C ASN A 75 9.33 4.68 -15.93
N LEU A 76 9.51 3.35 -15.98
CA LEU A 76 8.47 2.39 -15.61
C LEU A 76 8.22 2.40 -14.10
N TYR A 77 9.28 2.48 -13.28
CA TYR A 77 9.10 2.65 -11.83
C TYR A 77 8.48 4.00 -11.48
N ALA A 78 8.90 5.08 -12.15
CA ALA A 78 8.31 6.40 -11.95
C ALA A 78 6.80 6.40 -12.25
N GLU A 79 6.38 5.75 -13.35
CA GLU A 79 4.96 5.60 -13.70
C GLU A 79 4.19 4.82 -12.61
N LEU A 80 4.71 3.68 -12.16
CA LEU A 80 4.09 2.92 -11.08
C LEU A 80 3.98 3.72 -9.79
N LEU A 81 5.02 4.47 -9.42
CA LEU A 81 5.01 5.32 -8.23
C LEU A 81 3.97 6.44 -8.36
N ILE A 82 3.83 7.06 -9.52
CA ILE A 82 2.79 8.07 -9.79
C ILE A 82 1.40 7.44 -9.61
N ASP A 83 1.15 6.27 -10.19
CA ASP A 83 -0.14 5.60 -10.05
C ASP A 83 -0.45 5.26 -8.58
N THR A 84 0.54 4.77 -7.82
CA THR A 84 0.34 4.53 -6.38
C THR A 84 0.06 5.82 -5.59
N ASN A 85 0.70 6.94 -5.95
CA ASN A 85 0.43 8.23 -5.34
C ASN A 85 -1.00 8.71 -5.62
N ILE A 86 -1.51 8.52 -6.85
CA ILE A 86 -2.89 8.86 -7.20
C ILE A 86 -3.89 8.08 -6.34
N LEU A 87 -3.68 6.77 -6.20
CA LEU A 87 -4.53 5.91 -5.37
C LEU A 87 -4.46 6.28 -3.89
N LEU A 88 -3.27 6.58 -3.38
CA LEU A 88 -3.08 7.03 -2.00
C LEU A 88 -3.78 8.37 -1.75
N LEU A 89 -3.63 9.35 -2.64
CA LEU A 89 -4.30 10.65 -2.55
C LEU A 89 -5.83 10.49 -2.52
N ARG A 90 -6.36 9.61 -3.37
CA ARG A 90 -7.80 9.29 -3.42
C ARG A 90 -8.26 8.66 -2.11
N ALA A 91 -7.53 7.67 -1.61
CA ALA A 91 -7.83 7.03 -0.33
C ALA A 91 -7.80 8.03 0.82
N LEU A 92 -6.83 8.94 0.83
CA LEU A 92 -6.71 9.99 1.83
C LEU A 92 -7.86 11.00 1.78
N ALA A 93 -8.27 11.42 0.59
CA ALA A 93 -9.42 12.32 0.40
C ALA A 93 -10.75 11.71 0.88
N ASN A 94 -10.87 10.38 0.88
CA ASN A 94 -12.06 9.67 1.35
C ASN A 94 -12.00 9.24 2.82
N SER A 95 -10.87 9.41 3.51
CA SER A 95 -10.92 9.41 4.98
C SER A 95 -11.58 10.71 5.41
N GLU A 96 -12.44 10.66 6.42
CA GLU A 96 -13.03 11.83 7.10
C GLU A 96 -11.97 12.76 7.77
N LEU A 97 -10.69 12.67 7.37
CA LEU A 97 -9.52 13.39 7.86
C LEU A 97 -9.22 14.66 7.03
N VAL A 98 -10.17 15.19 6.26
CA VAL A 98 -9.99 16.39 5.39
C VAL A 98 -10.43 17.71 6.09
N ASP A 99 -10.71 17.67 7.40
CA ASP A 99 -10.69 18.84 8.31
C ASP A 99 -9.24 19.16 8.75
N GLU A 100 -8.90 20.29 9.42
CA GLU A 100 -7.60 20.86 9.91
C GLU A 100 -6.32 19.98 9.84
N THR A 101 -6.47 18.68 10.04
CA THR A 101 -5.61 17.59 9.53
C THR A 101 -5.22 17.69 8.05
N GLY A 102 -5.96 18.35 7.16
CA GLY A 102 -5.69 18.43 5.72
C GLY A 102 -4.34 19.07 5.36
N GLN A 103 -3.87 20.07 6.11
CA GLN A 103 -2.54 20.67 5.90
C GLN A 103 -1.41 19.80 6.47
N ARG A 104 -1.65 19.14 7.61
CA ARG A 104 -0.71 18.15 8.18
C ARG A 104 -0.62 16.93 7.27
N LEU A 105 -1.73 16.55 6.67
CA LEU A 105 -1.84 15.47 5.70
C LEU A 105 -1.17 15.86 4.39
N GLN A 106 -1.36 17.08 3.90
CA GLN A 106 -0.64 17.59 2.73
C GLN A 106 0.87 17.61 2.96
N SER A 107 1.34 18.15 4.09
CA SER A 107 2.77 18.15 4.45
C SER A 107 3.35 16.74 4.58
N LYS A 108 2.57 15.78 5.09
CA LYS A 108 2.95 14.37 5.19
C LYS A 108 2.92 13.66 3.84
N ILE A 109 1.89 13.87 3.02
CA ILE A 109 1.77 13.41 1.64
C ILE A 109 2.98 13.92 0.85
N THR A 110 3.31 15.20 0.94
CA THR A 110 4.51 15.78 0.34
C THR A 110 5.76 15.08 0.87
N GLY A 111 5.86 14.85 2.18
CA GLY A 111 6.92 14.03 2.77
C GLY A 111 7.00 12.58 2.24
N TYR A 112 5.86 11.94 1.94
CA TYR A 112 5.79 10.59 1.37
C TYR A 112 6.02 10.55 -0.13
N ILE A 113 5.60 11.59 -0.85
CA ILE A 113 5.75 11.74 -2.30
C ILE A 113 7.20 12.07 -2.60
N ASP A 114 7.80 13.00 -1.85
CA ASP A 114 9.13 13.55 -2.11
C ASP A 114 10.26 12.68 -1.56
N ASN A 115 10.05 12.01 -0.43
CA ASN A 115 10.97 10.96 0.03
C ASN A 115 10.47 9.64 -0.53
N ALA A 116 11.22 9.05 -1.49
CA ALA A 116 11.16 7.61 -1.68
C ALA A 116 11.19 7.00 -0.28
N LEU A 117 10.17 6.21 0.08
CA LEU A 117 10.07 5.58 1.39
C LEU A 117 11.47 5.13 1.78
N PRO A 118 12.00 5.50 2.97
CA PRO A 118 13.30 5.03 3.42
C PRO A 118 13.43 3.56 3.02
N SER A 119 14.58 3.19 2.45
CA SER A 119 14.90 1.93 1.73
C SER A 119 14.49 0.61 2.41
N ASN A 120 13.82 0.70 3.55
CA ASN A 120 13.30 -0.31 4.40
C ASN A 120 11.92 0.19 4.88
N CYS A 121 10.87 -0.16 4.12
CA CYS A 121 9.45 0.00 4.47
C CYS A 121 9.04 -0.69 5.80
N ASP A 122 10.00 -1.15 6.61
CA ASP A 122 9.77 -1.85 7.87
C ASP A 122 9.66 -0.90 9.07
N ASN A 123 10.26 0.30 9.06
CA ASN A 123 10.27 1.18 10.25
C ASN A 123 9.49 2.49 10.06
N SER A 124 9.61 3.13 8.89
CA SER A 124 8.88 4.37 8.60
C SER A 124 7.47 4.11 8.12
N ALA A 125 7.09 2.87 7.78
CA ALA A 125 5.69 2.56 7.51
C ALA A 125 4.90 2.40 8.80
N ASP A 126 5.52 1.97 9.90
CA ASP A 126 4.80 1.68 11.15
C ASP A 126 4.36 2.95 11.90
N ASP A 127 5.19 3.98 11.97
CA ASP A 127 4.78 5.31 12.51
C ASP A 127 3.59 5.89 11.75
N VAL A 128 3.50 5.54 10.48
CA VAL A 128 2.57 6.11 9.50
C VAL A 128 1.29 5.30 9.46
N ARG A 129 1.41 3.98 9.51
CA ARG A 129 0.34 3.02 9.73
C ARG A 129 -0.31 3.20 11.09
N ALA A 130 0.44 3.64 12.11
CA ALA A 130 -0.10 3.98 13.42
C ALA A 130 -0.92 5.28 13.38
N GLU A 131 -0.48 6.25 12.58
CA GLU A 131 -1.16 7.54 12.42
C GLU A 131 -2.41 7.48 11.50
N PHE A 132 -2.47 6.54 10.56
CA PHE A 132 -3.66 6.32 9.74
C PHE A 132 -4.63 5.33 10.39
N SER A 133 -5.84 5.78 10.72
CA SER A 133 -6.90 4.91 11.23
C SER A 133 -7.58 4.06 10.13
N SER A 134 -7.47 4.48 8.87
CA SER A 134 -8.10 3.83 7.71
C SER A 134 -7.27 2.68 7.16
N LEU A 135 -7.87 1.48 7.11
CA LEU A 135 -7.28 0.29 6.48
C LEU A 135 -6.98 0.50 4.99
N THR A 136 -7.82 1.26 4.29
CA THR A 136 -7.65 1.53 2.85
C THR A 136 -6.43 2.40 2.59
N VAL A 137 -6.19 3.41 3.43
CA VAL A 137 -4.96 4.21 3.33
C VAL A 137 -3.73 3.34 3.58
N LYS A 138 -3.78 2.47 4.61
CA LYS A 138 -2.68 1.53 4.88
C LYS A 138 -2.39 0.62 3.70
N ASN A 139 -3.43 0.08 3.04
CA ASN A 139 -3.25 -0.74 1.85
C ASN A 139 -2.49 0.04 0.77
N PHE A 140 -2.90 1.26 0.41
CA PHE A 140 -2.22 2.01 -0.66
C PHE A 140 -0.82 2.50 -0.28
N VAL A 141 -0.54 2.70 1.02
CA VAL A 141 0.84 2.87 1.52
C VAL A 141 1.65 1.60 1.27
N ASP A 142 1.11 0.43 1.65
CA ASP A 142 1.75 -0.86 1.45
C ASP A 142 1.98 -1.14 -0.07
N LEU A 143 1.09 -0.66 -0.97
CA LEU A 143 1.27 -0.73 -2.42
C LEU A 143 2.47 0.08 -2.90
N LYS A 144 2.57 1.33 -2.45
CA LYS A 144 3.71 2.19 -2.80
C LYS A 144 5.01 1.59 -2.29
N CYS A 145 4.99 1.05 -1.07
CA CYS A 145 6.09 0.31 -0.48
C CYS A 145 6.55 -0.88 -1.32
N LEU A 146 5.60 -1.64 -1.88
CA LEU A 146 5.90 -2.75 -2.78
C LEU A 146 6.70 -2.27 -4.00
N VAL A 147 6.28 -1.18 -4.64
CA VAL A 147 6.94 -0.62 -5.83
C VAL A 147 8.34 -0.07 -5.50
N VAL A 148 8.49 0.67 -4.40
CA VAL A 148 9.81 1.16 -3.95
C VAL A 148 10.75 -0.01 -3.65
N THR A 149 10.25 -1.04 -2.96
CA THR A 149 11.04 -2.25 -2.66
C THR A 149 11.47 -2.96 -3.93
N TRP A 150 10.59 -3.04 -4.94
CA TRP A 150 10.95 -3.59 -6.24
C TRP A 150 12.05 -2.79 -6.92
N GLN A 151 11.98 -1.46 -6.90
CA GLN A 151 13.03 -0.63 -7.48
C GLN A 151 14.37 -0.86 -6.78
N ALA A 152 14.41 -0.80 -5.45
CA ALA A 152 15.62 -1.02 -4.66
C ALA A 152 16.21 -2.42 -4.87
N GLN A 153 15.37 -3.46 -4.95
CA GLN A 153 15.80 -4.83 -5.26
C GLN A 153 16.39 -4.94 -6.68
N HIS A 154 15.89 -4.15 -7.63
CA HIS A 154 16.43 -4.14 -8.99
C HIS A 154 17.79 -3.42 -9.02
N GLU A 155 17.92 -2.28 -8.35
CA GLU A 155 19.18 -1.54 -8.21
C GLU A 155 20.28 -2.38 -7.53
N ALA A 156 19.90 -3.23 -6.58
CA ALA A 156 20.80 -4.13 -5.86
C ALA A 156 21.02 -5.49 -6.54
N ALA A 157 20.35 -5.77 -7.66
CA ALA A 157 20.50 -7.05 -8.36
C ALA A 157 21.89 -7.15 -9.01
N PRO A 158 22.51 -8.35 -9.03
CA PRO A 158 23.72 -8.60 -9.83
C PRO A 158 23.53 -8.20 -11.29
N GLY A 159 24.51 -7.47 -11.83
CA GLY A 159 24.45 -6.85 -13.17
C GLY A 159 23.33 -5.81 -13.32
N LYS A 160 22.64 -5.46 -12.24
CA LYS A 160 21.44 -4.61 -12.17
C LYS A 160 20.32 -5.00 -13.14
N VAL A 161 20.20 -6.31 -13.37
CA VAL A 161 19.20 -6.92 -14.24
C VAL A 161 18.48 -8.01 -13.44
N LEU A 162 17.15 -7.98 -13.49
CA LEU A 162 16.33 -9.03 -12.92
C LEU A 162 16.15 -10.20 -13.88
N THR A 163 16.03 -11.40 -13.33
CA THR A 163 15.72 -12.60 -14.12
C THR A 163 14.22 -12.68 -14.43
N GLN A 164 13.84 -13.54 -15.37
CA GLN A 164 12.43 -13.85 -15.60
C GLN A 164 11.72 -14.35 -14.33
N ALA A 165 12.42 -15.11 -13.49
CA ALA A 165 11.88 -15.61 -12.23
C ALA A 165 11.64 -14.50 -11.20
N ASP A 166 12.48 -13.46 -11.18
CA ASP A 166 12.28 -12.28 -10.32
C ASP A 166 10.98 -11.57 -10.71
N TRP A 167 10.75 -11.33 -12.00
CA TRP A 167 9.52 -10.70 -12.51
C TRP A 167 8.27 -11.54 -12.24
N SER A 168 8.34 -12.86 -12.41
CA SER A 168 7.23 -13.75 -12.09
C SER A 168 6.85 -13.68 -10.60
N ARG A 169 7.84 -13.57 -9.69
CA ARG A 169 7.57 -13.37 -8.26
C ARG A 169 6.87 -12.03 -8.00
N ARG A 170 7.25 -10.97 -8.71
CA ARG A 170 6.61 -9.65 -8.59
C ARG A 170 5.16 -9.68 -9.04
N HIS A 171 4.88 -10.34 -10.16
CA HIS A 171 3.51 -10.54 -10.63
C HIS A 171 2.65 -11.25 -9.57
N LEU A 172 3.18 -12.28 -8.92
CA LEU A 172 2.47 -12.98 -7.85
C LEU A 172 2.21 -12.08 -6.63
N SER A 173 3.18 -11.26 -6.22
CA SER A 173 2.96 -10.29 -5.14
C SER A 173 1.95 -9.21 -5.50
N LEU A 174 1.93 -8.74 -6.75
CA LEU A 174 0.96 -7.78 -7.27
C LEU A 174 -0.46 -8.35 -7.17
N ILE A 175 -0.68 -9.58 -7.63
CA ILE A 175 -2.00 -10.23 -7.58
C ILE A 175 -2.49 -10.33 -6.14
N ARG A 176 -1.64 -10.77 -5.20
CA ARG A 176 -2.00 -10.88 -3.78
C ARG A 176 -2.41 -9.55 -3.20
N PHE A 177 -1.66 -8.49 -3.52
CA PHE A 177 -1.95 -7.15 -3.05
C PHE A 177 -3.31 -6.65 -3.59
N ILE A 178 -3.55 -6.78 -4.89
CA ILE A 178 -4.79 -6.34 -5.53
C ILE A 178 -6.00 -7.09 -4.99
N VAL A 179 -5.89 -8.40 -4.80
CA VAL A 179 -6.96 -9.21 -4.18
C VAL A 179 -7.27 -8.70 -2.78
N ALA A 180 -6.25 -8.37 -1.96
CA ALA A 180 -6.46 -7.85 -0.62
C ALA A 180 -7.21 -6.49 -0.64
N VAL A 181 -6.85 -5.59 -1.55
CA VAL A 181 -7.56 -4.30 -1.74
C VAL A 181 -9.00 -4.52 -2.19
N GLN A 182 -9.23 -5.37 -3.20
CA GLN A 182 -10.58 -5.64 -3.71
C GLN A 182 -11.47 -6.28 -2.64
N GLN A 183 -10.94 -7.22 -1.85
CA GLN A 183 -11.66 -7.81 -0.72
C GLN A 183 -12.05 -6.76 0.32
N ALA A 184 -11.14 -5.84 0.64
CA ALA A 184 -11.43 -4.74 1.56
C ALA A 184 -12.54 -3.81 1.03
N GLU A 185 -12.47 -3.41 -0.25
CA GLU A 185 -13.48 -2.51 -0.83
C GLU A 185 -14.85 -3.19 -0.99
N VAL A 186 -14.91 -4.46 -1.39
CA VAL A 186 -16.17 -5.21 -1.49
C VAL A 186 -16.80 -5.45 -0.11
N ALA A 187 -15.99 -5.67 0.93
CA ALA A 187 -16.51 -5.81 2.29
C ALA A 187 -17.24 -4.55 2.76
N LYS A 188 -16.75 -3.36 2.41
CA LYS A 188 -17.41 -2.07 2.69
C LYS A 188 -18.73 -1.94 1.97
N LEU A 189 -18.76 -2.27 0.67
CA LEU A 189 -19.97 -2.20 -0.15
C LEU A 189 -21.13 -2.98 0.48
N ARG A 190 -20.84 -4.17 1.02
CA ARG A 190 -21.82 -5.02 1.71
C ARG A 190 -22.31 -4.42 3.03
N GLN A 191 -21.48 -3.67 3.74
CA GLN A 191 -21.86 -3.01 4.98
C GLN A 191 -22.74 -1.78 4.74
N THR A 192 -22.57 -1.09 3.60
CA THR A 192 -23.38 0.08 3.23
C THR A 192 -24.73 -0.26 2.58
N SER A 193 -24.96 -1.53 2.22
CA SER A 193 -26.20 -2.01 1.58
C SER A 193 -27.25 -2.60 2.56
N HIS A 194 -26.99 -2.52 3.87
CA HIS A 194 -27.88 -2.93 4.95
C HIS A 194 -28.33 -1.72 5.76
#